data_AF-A0A7M2XX79-F1
#
_entry.id   AF-A0A7M2XX79-F1
#
_cell.length_a   1.000
_cell.length_b   1.000
_cell.length_c   1.000
_cell.angle_alpha   90.00
_cell.angle_beta   90.00
_cell.angle_gamma   90.00
#
_symmetry.space_group_name_H-M   'P 1'
#
loop_
_entity.id
_entity.type
_entity.pdbx_description
1 polymer ?
#
loop_
_entity_poly.entity_id
_entity_poly.type
_entity_poly.pdbx_seq_one_letter_code
_entity_poly.pdbx_strand_id
1 'polypeptide(L)'
;MSTRPGPRTITTVILFALAVAGCSSTDSDTSTTEDLRGNTVTALDFPRTVFDGWEITDPAERPISVIPAIVAAAGTSDGLVYSPAECGPGGDRGVAMWATARGGNSWAGQVGENPHTGRSFSTVIATASDNSLNAVTDFAQTCSRYTVTGGGKTVDVVTEVNNEEPLKYGLSDARLFTTTAIVEGSGPQVHSTLTGVGHSDGRVLVGQFTTTGRIEGSTINVAGNWWNITATKASTAAN
;
A
#
# COMPACT_ATOMS: atom_id res chain seq x y z
N MET A 1 71.51 -57.97 19.31
CA MET A 1 71.25 -56.85 20.25
C MET A 1 71.78 -55.60 19.56
N SER A 2 71.07 -54.81 18.75
CA SER A 2 69.75 -54.14 18.88
C SER A 2 69.60 -53.31 20.15
N THR A 3 70.00 -52.03 20.06
CA THR A 3 69.25 -50.85 20.53
C THR A 3 69.78 -49.59 19.82
N ARG A 4 68.87 -48.67 19.52
CA ARG A 4 68.85 -47.72 18.39
C ARG A 4 69.63 -46.42 18.61
N PRO A 5 69.93 -45.68 17.51
CA PRO A 5 70.42 -44.30 17.53
C PRO A 5 69.28 -43.29 17.67
N GLY A 6 69.52 -42.15 18.32
CA GLY A 6 68.61 -41.01 18.35
C GLY A 6 69.14 -39.86 17.49
N PRO A 7 68.50 -39.51 16.36
CA PRO A 7 68.88 -38.33 15.58
C PRO A 7 68.28 -37.06 16.16
N ARG A 8 69.08 -35.99 16.18
CA ARG A 8 68.69 -34.62 16.53
C ARG A 8 67.78 -34.05 15.44
N THR A 9 66.55 -33.72 15.82
CA THR A 9 65.55 -33.05 14.98
C THR A 9 65.96 -31.58 14.78
N ILE A 10 66.36 -31.20 13.57
CA ILE A 10 66.34 -29.81 13.13
C ILE A 10 64.98 -29.61 12.45
N THR A 11 64.06 -28.99 13.17
CA THR A 11 62.75 -28.63 12.65
C THR A 11 62.90 -27.43 11.73
N THR A 12 62.93 -27.66 10.42
CA THR A 12 62.79 -26.60 9.41
C THR A 12 61.35 -26.10 9.45
N VAL A 13 61.12 -24.91 10.00
CA VAL A 13 59.84 -24.21 9.90
C VAL A 13 59.73 -23.68 8.48
N ILE A 14 59.05 -24.43 7.62
CA ILE A 14 58.58 -23.92 6.33
C ILE A 14 57.41 -22.99 6.66
N LEU A 15 57.63 -21.68 6.53
CA LEU A 15 56.54 -20.70 6.47
C LEU A 15 55.72 -21.03 5.21
N PHE A 16 54.63 -21.79 5.41
CA PHE A 16 53.56 -21.85 4.44
C PHE A 16 52.83 -20.51 4.50
N ALA A 17 53.22 -19.59 3.62
CA ALA A 17 52.36 -18.49 3.25
C ALA A 17 51.14 -19.12 2.56
N LEU A 18 50.04 -19.28 3.31
CA LEU A 18 48.73 -19.49 2.70
C LEU A 18 48.45 -18.24 1.86
N ALA A 19 48.77 -18.33 0.57
CA ALA A 19 48.05 -17.57 -0.43
C ALA A 19 46.60 -18.06 -0.35
N VAL A 20 45.81 -17.39 0.49
CA VAL A 20 44.36 -17.45 0.38
C VAL A 20 44.08 -16.83 -0.98
N ALA A 21 44.01 -17.68 -2.00
CA ALA A 21 43.38 -17.34 -3.26
C ALA A 21 42.02 -16.78 -2.86
N GLY A 22 41.89 -15.46 -3.02
CA GLY A 22 40.64 -14.76 -2.84
C GLY A 22 39.68 -15.27 -3.90
N CYS A 23 39.03 -16.40 -3.62
CA CYS A 23 37.71 -16.68 -4.14
C CYS A 23 36.76 -15.69 -3.44
N SER A 24 36.87 -14.42 -3.80
CA SER A 24 35.81 -13.44 -3.61
C SER A 24 34.75 -13.71 -4.68
N SER A 25 34.10 -14.87 -4.54
CA SER A 25 32.80 -15.11 -5.13
C SER A 25 31.81 -15.12 -3.97
N THR A 26 31.71 -13.99 -3.28
CA THR A 26 30.44 -13.62 -2.68
C THR A 26 29.62 -13.07 -3.84
N ASP A 27 29.06 -13.96 -4.65
CA ASP A 27 27.78 -13.68 -5.28
C ASP A 27 26.80 -13.56 -4.13
N SER A 28 26.82 -12.40 -3.47
CA SER A 28 25.66 -11.95 -2.75
C SER A 28 24.63 -11.65 -3.84
N ASP A 29 23.85 -12.67 -4.17
CA ASP A 29 22.48 -12.52 -4.67
C ASP A 29 21.68 -11.77 -3.58
N THR A 30 22.05 -10.52 -3.33
CA THR A 30 21.22 -9.57 -2.61
C THR A 30 20.13 -9.24 -3.60
N SER A 31 18.97 -9.89 -3.45
CA SER A 31 17.76 -9.32 -4.03
C SER A 31 17.70 -7.86 -3.55
N THR A 32 17.78 -6.91 -4.46
CA THR A 32 17.68 -5.47 -4.17
C THR A 32 16.27 -5.08 -3.69
N THR A 33 15.37 -6.06 -3.58
CA THR A 33 14.02 -5.93 -3.04
C THR A 33 14.06 -5.95 -1.52
N GLU A 34 13.74 -4.80 -0.93
CA GLU A 34 13.47 -4.64 0.51
C GLU A 34 12.23 -5.46 0.92
N ASP A 35 12.32 -6.24 2.00
CA ASP A 35 11.16 -6.95 2.58
C ASP A 35 10.34 -5.99 3.46
N LEU A 36 9.17 -5.61 2.97
CA LEU A 36 8.28 -4.65 3.63
C LEU A 36 7.16 -5.31 4.44
N ARG A 37 7.13 -6.64 4.56
CA ARG A 37 6.02 -7.34 5.26
C ARG A 37 5.93 -6.96 6.74
N GLY A 38 7.05 -6.67 7.39
CA GLY A 38 7.08 -6.21 8.79
C GLY A 38 6.35 -4.89 9.02
N ASN A 39 6.18 -4.07 7.98
CA ASN A 39 5.47 -2.80 8.03
C ASN A 39 3.96 -2.94 7.75
N THR A 40 3.51 -4.10 7.29
CA THR A 40 2.10 -4.33 7.04
C THR A 40 1.38 -4.77 8.30
N VAL A 41 0.09 -4.45 8.36
CA VAL A 41 -0.80 -4.94 9.41
C VAL A 41 -1.09 -6.42 9.21
N THR A 42 -1.57 -7.08 10.24
CA THR A 42 -2.10 -8.44 10.23
C THR A 42 -3.46 -8.43 10.90
N ALA A 43 -4.20 -9.54 10.82
CA ALA A 43 -5.47 -9.67 11.54
C ALA A 43 -5.35 -9.41 13.06
N LEU A 44 -4.17 -9.60 13.65
CA LEU A 44 -3.93 -9.37 15.08
C LEU A 44 -3.81 -7.89 15.45
N ASP A 45 -3.48 -7.01 14.48
CA ASP A 45 -3.36 -5.57 14.72
C ASP A 45 -4.75 -4.89 14.81
N PHE A 46 -5.83 -5.57 14.38
CA PHE A 46 -7.18 -5.02 14.36
C PHE A 46 -8.00 -5.45 15.60
N PRO A 47 -8.58 -4.50 16.36
CA PRO A 47 -9.37 -4.81 17.54
C PRO A 47 -10.70 -5.48 17.16
N ARG A 48 -10.95 -6.67 17.71
CA ARG A 48 -12.18 -7.45 17.45
C ARG A 48 -13.48 -6.71 17.77
N THR A 49 -13.47 -5.73 18.66
CA THR A 49 -14.66 -4.92 18.98
C THR A 49 -15.12 -4.05 17.81
N VAL A 50 -14.22 -3.73 16.86
CA VAL A 50 -14.48 -2.87 15.71
C VAL A 50 -14.44 -3.67 14.40
N PHE A 51 -13.53 -4.65 14.32
CA PHE A 51 -13.27 -5.47 13.13
C PHE A 51 -13.76 -6.92 13.30
N ASP A 52 -14.84 -7.12 14.05
CA ASP A 52 -15.47 -8.45 14.12
C ASP A 52 -15.94 -8.91 12.73
N GLY A 53 -15.73 -10.18 12.42
CA GLY A 53 -16.11 -10.79 11.15
C GLY A 53 -15.33 -10.30 9.92
N TRP A 54 -14.20 -9.60 10.09
CA TRP A 54 -13.30 -9.29 8.97
C TRP A 54 -12.37 -10.45 8.64
N GLU A 55 -12.24 -10.74 7.35
CA GLU A 55 -11.26 -11.68 6.80
C GLU A 55 -10.11 -10.86 6.23
N ILE A 56 -8.91 -11.00 6.79
CA ILE A 56 -7.73 -10.19 6.43
C ILE A 56 -6.64 -11.13 5.92
N THR A 57 -6.13 -10.85 4.72
CA THR A 57 -5.17 -11.70 4.02
C THR A 57 -4.14 -10.89 3.24
N ASP A 58 -3.01 -11.52 2.94
CA ASP A 58 -2.02 -10.99 2.02
C ASP A 58 -2.59 -11.03 0.58
N PRO A 59 -2.53 -9.93 -0.18
CA PRO A 59 -3.03 -9.92 -1.54
C PRO A 59 -2.11 -10.71 -2.47
N ALA A 60 -2.70 -11.53 -3.34
CA ALA A 60 -1.94 -12.31 -4.34
C ALA A 60 -1.22 -11.42 -5.36
N GLU A 61 -1.82 -10.27 -5.67
CA GLU A 61 -1.27 -9.26 -6.56
C GLU A 61 -1.36 -7.89 -5.91
N ARG A 62 -0.52 -6.97 -6.38
CA ARG A 62 -0.56 -5.60 -5.91
C ARG A 62 -1.92 -4.98 -6.25
N PRO A 63 -2.67 -4.42 -5.28
CA PRO A 63 -3.92 -3.71 -5.54
C PRO A 63 -3.78 -2.69 -6.68
N ILE A 64 -4.76 -2.71 -7.58
CA ILE A 64 -4.77 -1.96 -8.85
C ILE A 64 -4.97 -0.46 -8.59
N SER A 65 -4.41 0.36 -9.47
CA SER A 65 -4.59 1.82 -9.54
C SER A 65 -6.00 2.24 -9.98
N VAL A 66 -7.02 1.90 -9.20
CA VAL A 66 -8.42 2.28 -9.45
C VAL A 66 -9.11 2.63 -8.13
N ILE A 67 -10.21 3.37 -8.19
CA ILE A 67 -11.04 3.68 -7.02
C ILE A 67 -12.18 2.64 -6.95
N PRO A 68 -12.20 1.73 -5.95
CA PRO A 68 -13.16 0.62 -5.91
C PRO A 68 -14.63 1.04 -5.90
N ALA A 69 -14.99 2.18 -5.28
CA ALA A 69 -16.36 2.69 -5.31
C ALA A 69 -16.88 2.93 -6.75
N ILE A 70 -16.02 3.38 -7.66
CA ILE A 70 -16.39 3.61 -9.07
C ILE A 70 -16.66 2.27 -9.75
N VAL A 71 -15.77 1.28 -9.54
CA VAL A 71 -15.91 -0.06 -10.10
C VAL A 71 -17.18 -0.74 -9.58
N ALA A 72 -17.45 -0.61 -8.28
CA ALA A 72 -18.66 -1.16 -7.65
C ALA A 72 -19.93 -0.51 -8.23
N ALA A 73 -19.95 0.81 -8.40
CA ALA A 73 -21.08 1.53 -8.99
C ALA A 73 -21.30 1.15 -10.47
N ALA A 74 -20.24 1.16 -11.27
CA ALA A 74 -20.27 0.80 -12.69
C ALA A 74 -20.59 -0.70 -12.89
N GLY A 75 -20.27 -1.55 -11.92
CA GLY A 75 -20.40 -3.01 -11.99
C GLY A 75 -19.31 -3.69 -12.84
N THR A 76 -18.30 -2.93 -13.28
CA THR A 76 -17.15 -3.43 -14.05
C THR A 76 -15.96 -2.48 -13.91
N SER A 77 -14.76 -3.00 -14.13
CA SER A 77 -13.55 -2.20 -14.29
C SER A 77 -13.15 -2.01 -15.76
N ASP A 78 -13.76 -2.78 -16.67
CA ASP A 78 -13.42 -2.78 -18.09
C ASP A 78 -14.13 -1.66 -18.85
N GLY A 79 -13.37 -0.97 -19.69
CA GLY A 79 -13.92 0.03 -20.61
C GLY A 79 -14.51 1.27 -19.92
N LEU A 80 -14.07 1.59 -18.70
CA LEU A 80 -14.49 2.81 -18.00
C LEU A 80 -13.99 4.05 -18.75
N VAL A 81 -14.91 4.96 -19.08
CA VAL A 81 -14.64 6.25 -19.72
C VAL A 81 -14.90 7.37 -18.73
N TYR A 82 -13.90 8.23 -18.52
CA TYR A 82 -13.93 9.30 -17.53
C TYR A 82 -14.14 10.66 -18.21
N SER A 83 -14.95 11.52 -17.60
CA SER A 83 -15.19 12.88 -18.07
C SER A 83 -15.11 13.88 -16.91
N PRO A 84 -14.06 14.73 -16.84
CA PRO A 84 -12.96 14.84 -17.82
C PRO A 84 -12.01 13.64 -17.79
N ALA A 85 -11.38 13.35 -18.93
CA ALA A 85 -10.50 12.19 -19.09
C ALA A 85 -9.30 12.21 -18.13
N GLU A 86 -8.82 13.40 -17.74
CA GLU A 86 -7.72 13.59 -16.79
C GLU A 86 -7.96 12.98 -15.40
N CYS A 87 -9.23 12.75 -15.02
CA CYS A 87 -9.61 12.16 -13.74
C CYS A 87 -9.63 10.62 -13.75
N GLY A 88 -9.42 10.00 -14.90
CA GLY A 88 -9.26 8.55 -15.02
C GLY A 88 -7.83 8.09 -14.76
N PRO A 89 -7.60 6.79 -14.51
CA PRO A 89 -6.26 6.25 -14.22
C PRO A 89 -5.28 6.38 -15.40
N GLY A 90 -5.77 6.57 -16.62
CA GLY A 90 -4.94 6.84 -17.81
C GLY A 90 -4.83 8.32 -18.19
N GLY A 91 -5.52 9.22 -17.48
CA GLY A 91 -5.40 10.67 -17.67
C GLY A 91 -4.27 11.25 -16.82
N ASP A 92 -3.73 12.41 -17.21
CA ASP A 92 -2.50 12.97 -16.62
C ASP A 92 -2.54 13.07 -15.08
N ARG A 93 -3.66 13.52 -14.50
CA ARG A 93 -3.80 13.65 -13.04
C ARG A 93 -3.94 12.30 -12.34
N GLY A 94 -4.74 11.39 -12.89
CA GLY A 94 -4.86 10.04 -12.36
C GLY A 94 -3.54 9.27 -12.44
N VAL A 95 -2.82 9.37 -13.55
CA VAL A 95 -1.47 8.81 -13.72
C VAL A 95 -0.52 9.36 -12.66
N ALA A 96 -0.48 10.68 -12.47
CA ALA A 96 0.39 11.31 -11.49
C ALA A 96 0.05 10.87 -10.05
N MET A 97 -1.23 10.90 -9.67
CA MET A 97 -1.67 10.44 -8.35
C MET A 97 -1.28 8.98 -8.10
N TRP A 98 -1.55 8.09 -9.06
CA TRP A 98 -1.26 6.67 -8.89
C TRP A 98 0.23 6.35 -8.96
N ALA A 99 1.03 7.12 -9.70
CA ALA A 99 2.47 6.99 -9.66
C ALA A 99 3.01 7.31 -8.25
N THR A 100 2.56 8.42 -7.65
CA THR A 100 2.90 8.79 -6.27
C THR A 100 2.42 7.74 -5.27
N ALA A 101 1.15 7.33 -5.33
CA ALA A 101 0.57 6.39 -4.37
C ALA A 101 1.14 4.97 -4.48
N ARG A 102 1.56 4.56 -5.69
CA ARG A 102 2.17 3.25 -5.94
C ARG A 102 3.64 3.25 -5.49
N GLY A 103 4.42 4.29 -5.71
CA GLY A 103 5.84 4.22 -5.39
C GLY A 103 6.56 3.08 -6.14
N GLY A 104 7.62 2.55 -5.55
CA GLY A 104 8.56 1.60 -6.16
C GLY A 104 8.10 0.14 -6.23
N ASN A 105 9.03 -0.70 -6.70
CA ASN A 105 8.81 -2.11 -7.00
C ASN A 105 8.83 -3.03 -5.77
N SER A 106 9.54 -2.64 -4.70
CA SER A 106 9.45 -3.33 -3.41
C SER A 106 8.15 -2.93 -2.74
N TRP A 107 7.27 -3.88 -2.47
CA TRP A 107 5.98 -3.63 -1.85
C TRP A 107 5.51 -4.80 -1.00
N ALA A 108 4.67 -4.51 -0.02
CA ALA A 108 3.85 -5.46 0.72
C ALA A 108 2.46 -4.86 0.93
N GLY A 109 1.44 -5.68 1.15
CA GLY A 109 0.09 -5.18 1.31
C GLY A 109 -0.81 -6.12 2.08
N GLN A 110 -2.03 -5.66 2.33
CA GLN A 110 -3.08 -6.39 3.01
C GLN A 110 -4.41 -6.05 2.35
N VAL A 111 -5.30 -7.04 2.28
CA VAL A 111 -6.70 -6.84 1.93
C VAL A 111 -7.57 -7.36 3.05
N GLY A 112 -8.68 -6.67 3.28
CA GLY A 112 -9.65 -7.04 4.29
C GLY A 112 -11.05 -6.97 3.71
N GLU A 113 -11.88 -7.95 4.00
CA GLU A 113 -13.29 -7.95 3.61
C GLU A 113 -14.18 -8.32 4.79
N ASN A 114 -15.33 -7.68 4.89
CA ASN A 114 -16.36 -8.02 5.85
C ASN A 114 -17.63 -8.45 5.08
N PRO A 115 -17.88 -9.75 4.93
CA PRO A 115 -18.97 -10.26 4.10
C PRO A 115 -20.36 -9.89 4.63
N HIS A 116 -20.48 -9.58 5.93
CA HIS A 116 -21.74 -9.19 6.55
C HIS A 116 -22.14 -7.74 6.28
N THR A 117 -21.16 -6.86 6.04
CA THR A 117 -21.39 -5.42 5.85
C THR A 117 -21.08 -4.94 4.44
N GLY A 118 -20.45 -5.77 3.60
CA GLY A 118 -20.00 -5.39 2.27
C GLY A 118 -18.88 -4.33 2.29
N ARG A 119 -18.21 -4.17 3.43
CA ARG A 119 -17.07 -3.27 3.59
C ARG A 119 -15.80 -4.01 3.22
N SER A 120 -14.86 -3.30 2.62
CA SER A 120 -13.55 -3.83 2.31
C SER A 120 -12.46 -2.79 2.52
N PHE A 121 -11.22 -3.23 2.62
CA PHE A 121 -10.07 -2.36 2.51
C PHE A 121 -8.95 -3.03 1.73
N SER A 122 -8.06 -2.21 1.18
CA SER A 122 -6.74 -2.60 0.74
C SER A 122 -5.71 -1.62 1.28
N THR A 123 -4.53 -2.14 1.58
CA THR A 123 -3.38 -1.38 2.04
C THR A 123 -2.17 -1.84 1.27
N VAL A 124 -1.34 -0.90 0.83
CA VAL A 124 -0.03 -1.17 0.26
C VAL A 124 1.01 -0.26 0.88
N ILE A 125 2.15 -0.84 1.23
CA ILE A 125 3.37 -0.12 1.58
C ILE A 125 4.40 -0.44 0.51
N ALA A 126 5.07 0.58 0.00
CA ALA A 126 6.14 0.44 -0.98
C ALA A 126 7.28 1.40 -0.66
N THR A 127 8.47 1.12 -1.20
CA THR A 127 9.56 2.11 -1.24
C THR A 127 9.07 3.37 -1.95
N ALA A 128 9.31 4.55 -1.39
CA ALA A 128 8.93 5.80 -2.02
C ALA A 128 9.79 6.05 -3.27
N SER A 129 9.16 6.41 -4.39
CA SER A 129 9.85 6.87 -5.60
C SER A 129 9.95 8.39 -5.69
N ASP A 130 9.14 9.09 -4.91
CA ASP A 130 9.07 10.55 -4.73
C ASP A 130 8.68 10.82 -3.27
N ASN A 131 9.12 11.95 -2.72
CA ASN A 131 8.79 12.39 -1.37
C ASN A 131 7.65 13.41 -1.34
N SER A 132 7.06 13.77 -2.49
CA SER A 132 5.92 14.69 -2.60
C SER A 132 4.56 14.00 -2.64
N LEU A 133 3.56 14.57 -1.94
CA LEU A 133 2.15 14.17 -2.05
C LEU A 133 1.31 15.16 -2.89
N ASN A 134 1.95 16.08 -3.61
CA ASN A 134 1.25 17.15 -4.34
C ASN A 134 0.30 16.60 -5.41
N ALA A 135 0.68 15.54 -6.12
CA ALA A 135 -0.19 14.91 -7.13
C ALA A 135 -1.49 14.36 -6.52
N VAL A 136 -1.45 13.89 -5.27
CA VAL A 136 -2.63 13.41 -4.55
C VAL A 136 -3.56 14.58 -4.23
N THR A 137 -3.01 15.69 -3.73
CA THR A 137 -3.78 16.91 -3.46
C THR A 137 -4.40 17.49 -4.73
N ASP A 138 -3.60 17.60 -5.78
CA ASP A 138 -4.01 18.16 -7.07
C ASP A 138 -5.14 17.33 -7.71
N PHE A 139 -5.03 16.00 -7.68
CA PHE A 139 -6.10 15.12 -8.10
C PHE A 139 -7.37 15.33 -7.27
N ALA A 140 -7.28 15.26 -5.94
CA ALA A 140 -8.45 15.33 -5.07
C ALA A 140 -9.19 16.69 -5.18
N GLN A 141 -8.46 17.78 -5.41
CA GLN A 141 -9.03 19.12 -5.59
C GLN A 141 -9.61 19.32 -6.99
N THR A 142 -8.88 18.91 -8.03
CA THR A 142 -9.30 19.16 -9.41
C THR A 142 -10.38 18.18 -9.86
N CYS A 143 -10.24 16.91 -9.51
CA CYS A 143 -11.23 15.85 -9.78
C CYS A 143 -12.28 15.75 -8.66
N SER A 144 -12.71 16.90 -8.16
CA SER A 144 -13.74 17.00 -7.11
C SER A 144 -15.13 16.58 -7.59
N ARG A 145 -15.41 16.71 -8.89
CA ARG A 145 -16.62 16.18 -9.53
C ARG A 145 -16.32 15.76 -10.97
N TYR A 146 -16.74 14.55 -11.33
CA TYR A 146 -16.60 14.03 -12.69
C TYR A 146 -17.61 12.90 -12.92
N THR A 147 -17.78 12.49 -14.17
CA THR A 147 -18.63 11.35 -14.51
C THR A 147 -17.80 10.20 -15.07
N VAL A 148 -18.27 8.98 -14.83
CA VAL A 148 -17.70 7.75 -15.37
C VAL A 148 -18.79 6.96 -16.07
N THR A 149 -18.55 6.57 -17.31
CA THR A 149 -19.45 5.70 -18.07
C THR A 149 -18.82 4.33 -18.24
N GLY A 150 -19.56 3.26 -17.94
CA GLY A 150 -19.07 1.89 -18.04
C GLY A 150 -20.13 0.89 -17.58
N GLY A 151 -20.06 -0.35 -18.09
CA GLY A 151 -21.04 -1.39 -17.73
C GLY A 151 -22.49 -1.05 -18.09
N GLY A 152 -22.70 -0.15 -19.06
CA GLY A 152 -24.03 0.35 -19.45
C GLY A 152 -24.61 1.38 -18.47
N LYS A 153 -23.82 1.90 -17.53
CA LYS A 153 -24.23 2.88 -16.52
C LYS A 153 -23.44 4.17 -16.65
N THR A 154 -24.07 5.27 -16.25
CA THR A 154 -23.40 6.53 -15.92
C THR A 154 -23.28 6.64 -14.40
N VAL A 155 -22.09 6.99 -13.93
CA VAL A 155 -21.76 7.13 -12.52
C VAL A 155 -21.31 8.57 -12.28
N ASP A 156 -22.03 9.28 -11.44
CA ASP A 156 -21.61 10.57 -10.90
C ASP A 156 -20.62 10.33 -9.78
N VAL A 157 -19.45 10.98 -9.87
CA VAL A 157 -18.37 10.83 -8.91
C VAL A 157 -18.09 12.16 -8.24
N VAL A 158 -18.06 12.16 -6.92
CA VAL A 158 -17.70 13.31 -6.08
C VAL A 158 -16.49 12.94 -5.23
N THR A 159 -15.43 13.75 -5.29
CA THR A 159 -14.24 13.61 -4.46
C THR A 159 -14.16 14.76 -3.47
N GLU A 160 -14.02 14.45 -2.19
CA GLU A 160 -13.96 15.40 -1.09
C GLU A 160 -12.67 15.19 -0.30
N VAL A 161 -11.89 16.25 -0.11
CA VAL A 161 -10.67 16.19 0.71
C VAL A 161 -11.07 16.12 2.18
N ASN A 162 -10.57 15.10 2.88
CA ASN A 162 -10.75 14.98 4.32
C ASN A 162 -9.52 15.58 4.99
N ASN A 163 -9.66 16.79 5.53
CA ASN A 163 -8.58 17.43 6.27
C ASN A 163 -8.46 16.77 7.66
N GLU A 164 -7.65 15.71 7.76
CA GLU A 164 -7.15 15.23 9.05
C GLU A 164 -5.68 15.65 9.24
N GLU A 165 -5.28 15.88 10.49
CA GLU A 165 -3.90 16.24 10.84
C GLU A 165 -2.94 15.06 10.61
N PRO A 166 -1.99 15.15 9.65
CA PRO A 166 -1.10 14.04 9.29
C PRO A 166 -0.26 13.50 10.45
N LEU A 167 0.18 14.39 11.36
CA LEU A 167 1.05 14.08 12.48
C LEU A 167 0.39 13.18 13.53
N LYS A 168 -0.95 13.15 13.60
CA LYS A 168 -1.70 12.27 14.50
C LYS A 168 -1.40 10.78 14.26
N TYR A 169 -0.94 10.43 13.06
CA TYR A 169 -0.80 9.06 12.59
C TYR A 169 0.66 8.57 12.50
N GLY A 170 1.63 9.34 13.00
CA GLY A 170 3.05 9.01 12.90
C GLY A 170 3.59 9.06 11.47
N LEU A 171 2.82 9.61 10.52
CA LEU A 171 3.24 9.83 9.14
C LEU A 171 3.91 11.21 9.03
N SER A 172 4.99 11.30 8.26
CA SER A 172 5.66 12.59 8.00
C SER A 172 4.76 13.52 7.19
N ASP A 173 3.93 12.94 6.31
CA ASP A 173 2.86 13.63 5.60
C ASP A 173 1.75 12.64 5.22
N ALA A 174 0.50 13.11 5.13
CA ALA A 174 -0.65 12.31 4.75
C ALA A 174 -1.72 13.15 4.03
N ARG A 175 -2.37 12.55 3.02
CA ARG A 175 -3.50 13.11 2.29
C ARG A 175 -4.63 12.10 2.31
N LEU A 176 -5.80 12.53 2.77
CA LEU A 176 -7.01 11.72 2.78
C LEU A 176 -8.07 12.39 1.92
N PHE A 177 -8.79 11.59 1.14
CA PHE A 177 -9.97 12.05 0.41
C PHE A 177 -10.99 10.92 0.31
N THR A 178 -12.27 11.29 0.30
CA THR A 178 -13.37 10.36 0.03
C THR A 178 -13.79 10.53 -1.42
N THR A 179 -13.92 9.43 -2.15
CA THR A 179 -14.59 9.40 -3.44
C THR A 179 -15.92 8.68 -3.30
N THR A 180 -17.01 9.35 -3.66
CA THR A 180 -18.38 8.83 -3.62
C THR A 180 -18.90 8.69 -5.05
N ALA A 181 -19.29 7.49 -5.42
CA ALA A 181 -19.83 7.11 -6.71
C ALA A 181 -21.32 6.81 -6.60
N ILE A 182 -22.13 7.44 -7.47
CA ILE A 182 -23.59 7.37 -7.47
C ILE A 182 -24.04 7.01 -8.88
N VAL A 183 -24.79 5.93 -9.03
CA VAL A 183 -25.31 5.54 -10.36
C VAL A 183 -26.50 6.43 -10.73
N GLU A 184 -26.43 7.09 -11.87
CA GLU A 184 -27.47 7.99 -12.37
C GLU A 184 -28.82 7.26 -12.49
N GLY A 185 -29.90 7.89 -12.00
CA GLY A 185 -31.27 7.36 -12.10
C GLY A 185 -31.59 6.11 -11.28
N SER A 186 -30.63 5.55 -10.54
CA SER A 186 -30.77 4.26 -9.83
C SER A 186 -31.37 4.34 -8.42
N GLY A 187 -31.70 5.54 -7.93
CA GLY A 187 -32.01 5.75 -6.52
C GLY A 187 -30.73 5.78 -5.66
N PRO A 188 -30.78 5.42 -4.35
CA PRO A 188 -29.67 5.63 -3.42
C PRO A 188 -28.57 4.56 -3.51
N GLN A 189 -28.24 4.03 -4.70
CA GLN A 189 -27.07 3.16 -4.87
C GLN A 189 -25.81 4.02 -4.84
N VAL A 190 -25.27 4.16 -3.63
CA VAL A 190 -24.07 4.95 -3.32
C VAL A 190 -22.96 3.99 -2.91
N HIS A 191 -21.77 4.20 -3.46
CA HIS A 191 -20.54 3.55 -3.00
C HIS A 191 -19.53 4.62 -2.64
N SER A 192 -18.83 4.47 -1.53
CA SER A 192 -17.80 5.42 -1.13
C SER A 192 -16.48 4.70 -0.85
N THR A 193 -15.38 5.34 -1.19
CA THR A 193 -14.02 4.90 -0.86
C THR A 193 -13.27 6.04 -0.17
N LEU A 194 -12.78 5.80 1.04
CA LEU A 194 -11.77 6.65 1.68
C LEU A 194 -10.42 6.20 1.15
N THR A 195 -9.69 7.10 0.50
CA THR A 195 -8.29 6.88 0.09
C THR A 195 -7.39 7.69 1.00
N GLY A 196 -6.37 7.04 1.57
CA GLY A 196 -5.30 7.68 2.31
C GLY A 196 -3.96 7.40 1.65
N VAL A 197 -3.13 8.42 1.49
CA VAL A 197 -1.75 8.29 1.00
C VAL A 197 -0.84 9.04 1.96
N GLY A 198 0.26 8.43 2.40
CA GLY A 198 1.21 9.07 3.29
C GLY A 198 2.62 8.56 3.17
N HIS A 199 3.58 9.32 3.71
CA HIS A 199 5.00 8.97 3.71
C HIS A 199 5.51 8.70 5.12
N SER A 200 6.45 7.76 5.21
CA SER A 200 7.22 7.48 6.41
C SER A 200 8.52 6.77 6.03
N ASP A 201 9.66 7.28 6.49
CA ASP A 201 10.98 6.64 6.40
C ASP A 201 11.35 6.10 5.01
N GLY A 202 11.17 6.91 3.97
CA GLY A 202 11.48 6.52 2.59
C GLY A 202 10.49 5.52 1.98
N ARG A 203 9.31 5.37 2.59
CA ARG A 203 8.22 4.50 2.13
C ARG A 203 6.95 5.33 1.90
N VAL A 204 6.13 4.86 0.97
CA VAL A 204 4.76 5.33 0.75
C VAL A 204 3.78 4.29 1.23
N LEU A 205 2.81 4.74 2.04
CA LEU A 205 1.64 4.00 2.45
C LEU A 205 0.46 4.51 1.62
N VAL A 206 -0.25 3.59 0.95
CA VAL A 206 -1.56 3.85 0.38
C VAL A 206 -2.58 2.89 0.98
N GLY A 207 -3.74 3.42 1.32
CA GLY A 207 -4.87 2.62 1.77
C GLY A 207 -6.15 3.06 1.07
N GLN A 208 -7.04 2.11 0.82
CA GLN A 208 -8.40 2.36 0.37
C GLN A 208 -9.37 1.58 1.23
N PHE A 209 -10.34 2.25 1.85
CA PHE A 209 -11.46 1.63 2.57
C PHE A 209 -12.75 1.90 1.81
N THR A 210 -13.49 0.86 1.44
CA THR A 210 -14.68 0.93 0.60
C THR A 210 -15.91 0.41 1.33
N THR A 211 -17.05 1.06 1.10
CA THR A 211 -18.35 0.67 1.66
C THR A 211 -19.46 0.90 0.64
N THR A 212 -20.57 0.19 0.80
CA THR A 212 -21.87 0.65 0.32
C THR A 212 -22.37 1.77 1.24
N GLY A 213 -22.96 2.82 0.66
CA GLY A 213 -23.36 4.05 1.35
C GLY A 213 -22.24 5.07 1.48
N ARG A 214 -22.57 6.21 2.12
CA ARG A 214 -21.60 7.27 2.43
C ARG A 214 -20.71 6.89 3.62
N ILE A 215 -19.51 7.45 3.68
CA ILE A 215 -18.63 7.34 4.85
C ILE A 215 -19.06 8.37 5.89
N GLU A 216 -20.04 7.99 6.70
CA GLU A 216 -20.62 8.80 7.76
C GLU A 216 -21.03 7.93 8.96
N GLY A 217 -21.45 8.56 10.07
CA GLY A 217 -21.98 7.85 11.24
C GLY A 217 -21.00 6.82 11.82
N SER A 218 -21.38 5.54 11.89
CA SER A 218 -20.50 4.49 12.39
C SER A 218 -19.39 4.10 11.40
N THR A 219 -19.59 4.32 10.10
CA THR A 219 -18.61 3.95 9.06
C THR A 219 -17.34 4.79 9.16
N ILE A 220 -17.45 6.09 9.46
CA ILE A 220 -16.28 6.96 9.63
C ILE A 220 -15.39 6.52 10.80
N ASN A 221 -15.98 5.97 11.86
CA ASN A 221 -15.22 5.43 12.98
C ASN A 221 -14.43 4.17 12.58
N VAL A 222 -15.04 3.28 11.80
CA VAL A 222 -14.34 2.07 11.31
C VAL A 222 -13.22 2.47 10.36
N ALA A 223 -13.50 3.35 9.40
CA ALA A 223 -12.51 3.84 8.45
C ALA A 223 -11.36 4.60 9.15
N GLY A 224 -11.66 5.47 10.10
CA GLY A 224 -10.66 6.19 10.89
C GLY A 224 -9.78 5.26 11.74
N ASN A 225 -10.37 4.24 12.39
CA ASN A 225 -9.60 3.24 13.13
C ASN A 225 -8.70 2.42 12.20
N TRP A 226 -9.21 1.98 11.05
CA TRP A 226 -8.44 1.24 10.04
C TRP A 226 -7.23 2.06 9.57
N TRP A 227 -7.44 3.32 9.21
CA TRP A 227 -6.36 4.20 8.77
C TRP A 227 -5.31 4.40 9.85
N ASN A 228 -5.75 4.68 11.09
CA ASN A 228 -4.86 4.89 12.23
C ASN A 228 -3.96 3.69 12.51
N ILE A 229 -4.52 2.47 12.55
CA ILE A 229 -3.78 1.22 12.79
C ILE A 229 -2.74 1.02 11.69
N THR A 230 -3.17 1.18 10.44
CA THR A 230 -2.31 0.98 9.27
C THR A 230 -1.16 1.97 9.21
N ALA A 231 -1.45 3.26 9.40
CA ALA A 231 -0.46 4.34 9.40
C ALA A 231 0.57 4.20 10.53
N THR A 232 0.11 3.82 11.73
CA THR A 232 0.99 3.58 12.88
C THR A 232 1.91 2.38 12.63
N LYS A 233 1.39 1.29 12.07
CA LYS A 233 2.20 0.09 11.77
C LYS A 233 3.28 0.41 10.71
N ALA A 234 2.89 1.15 9.67
CA ALA A 234 3.80 1.55 8.61
C ALA A 234 4.99 2.35 9.13
N SER A 235 4.76 3.25 10.09
CA SER A 235 5.77 4.16 10.65
C SER A 235 6.62 3.59 11.80
N THR A 236 6.13 2.57 12.52
CA THR A 236 6.82 2.05 13.71
C THR A 236 7.73 0.87 13.43
N ALA A 237 7.50 0.10 12.37
CA ALA A 237 8.31 -1.07 12.02
C ALA A 237 9.69 -0.74 11.41
N ALA A 238 10.10 0.54 11.40
CA ALA A 238 11.42 0.99 10.98
C ALA A 238 12.50 0.95 12.09
N ASN A 239 12.16 0.49 13.31
CA ASN A 239 13.08 0.36 14.44
C ASN A 239 13.32 -1.09 14.86
#